data_AF-A0A3E1E1R4-F1
#
_entry.id   AF-A0A3E1E1R4-F1
#
_cell.length_a   1.000
_cell.length_b   1.000
_cell.length_c   1.000
_cell.angle_alpha   90.00
_cell.angle_beta   90.00
_cell.angle_gamma   90.00
#
_symmetry.space_group_name_H-M   'P 1'
#
loop_
_entity.id
_entity.type
_entity.pdbx_description
1 polymer ?
#
loop_
_entity_poly.entity_id
_entity_poly.type
_entity_poly.pdbx_seq_one_letter_code
_entity_poly.pdbx_strand_id
1 'polypeptide(L)'
;MATRNKDFPIVIKAGSSAVKIYKETKPNGEYYRVCYYAGGKRERLTFSSLEEAKTEARLKANLLSRGDSAALQLTGQDRLIYGRAIDAIRPFQVPLDAAAIEYAEARQILGSRSLLEAARFFQNYLQQGITGKPIPEAVAEFVEEKRSARYIKSGMRTLGSFFTIGNECWLTLQASITTLSSGNWESSQPINGML
;
A
#
# COMPACT_ATOMS: atom_id res chain seq x y z
N MET A 1 49.00 19.53 36.05
CA MET A 1 49.06 19.41 34.57
C MET A 1 48.73 17.97 34.20
N ALA A 2 47.62 17.72 33.50
CA ALA A 2 47.22 16.36 33.13
C ALA A 2 48.03 15.89 31.91
N THR A 3 48.78 14.80 32.07
CA THR A 3 49.62 14.18 31.05
C THR A 3 48.74 13.72 29.88
N ARG A 4 48.99 14.23 28.66
CA ARG A 4 48.35 13.75 27.43
C ARG A 4 48.86 12.34 27.14
N ASN A 5 48.16 11.34 27.67
CA ASN A 5 48.48 9.94 27.43
C ASN A 5 48.10 9.59 25.97
N LYS A 6 49.10 9.24 25.15
CA LYS A 6 48.96 9.06 23.68
C LYS A 6 48.11 7.85 23.28
N ASP A 7 47.72 7.01 24.24
CA ASP A 7 47.00 5.76 23.99
C ASP A 7 45.48 5.94 23.87
N PHE A 8 44.92 7.07 24.33
CA PHE A 8 43.49 7.34 24.31
C PHE A 8 43.18 8.60 23.48
N PRO A 9 42.09 8.60 22.69
CA PRO A 9 41.01 7.61 22.65
C PRO A 9 41.30 6.38 21.80
N ILE A 10 40.91 5.19 22.29
CA ILE A 10 40.92 3.96 21.50
C ILE A 10 39.70 3.98 20.59
N VAL A 11 39.90 3.93 19.27
CA VAL A 11 38.81 3.93 18.29
C VAL A 11 38.62 2.50 17.77
N ILE A 12 37.42 1.96 17.97
CA ILE A 12 37.02 0.67 17.43
C ILE A 12 36.07 0.95 16.27
N LYS A 13 36.44 0.50 15.07
CA LYS A 13 35.65 0.65 13.86
C LYS A 13 34.99 -0.69 13.50
N ALA A 14 33.75 -0.63 13.06
CA ALA A 14 33.06 -1.73 12.40
C ALA A 14 32.24 -1.15 11.25
N GLY A 15 32.60 -1.50 10.02
CA GLY A 15 32.00 -0.94 8.81
C GLY A 15 32.04 0.60 8.78
N SER A 16 30.88 1.22 8.63
CA SER A 16 30.70 2.68 8.63
C SER A 16 30.65 3.31 10.04
N SER A 17 30.53 2.48 11.08
CA SER A 17 30.38 2.94 12.46
C SER A 17 31.71 2.97 13.22
N ALA A 18 31.91 4.01 14.03
CA ALA A 18 33.08 4.16 14.89
C ALA A 18 32.68 4.45 16.34
N VAL A 19 33.21 3.65 17.27
CA VAL A 19 33.01 3.79 18.71
C VAL A 19 34.33 4.22 19.36
N LYS A 20 34.27 5.20 20.27
CA LYS A 20 35.46 5.76 20.93
C LYS A 20 35.49 5.42 22.41
N ILE A 21 36.60 4.89 22.90
CA ILE A 21 36.84 4.63 24.32
C ILE A 21 37.77 5.71 24.86
N TYR A 22 37.33 6.38 25.91
CA TYR A 22 38.12 7.36 26.65
C TYR A 22 38.51 6.77 28.01
N LYS A 23 39.76 6.99 28.42
CA LYS A 23 40.19 6.73 29.80
C LYS A 23 39.97 7.98 30.64
N GLU A 24 39.43 7.80 31.84
CA GLU A 24 39.31 8.85 32.83
C GLU A 24 39.82 8.35 34.18
N THR A 25 40.70 9.13 34.79
CA THR A 25 41.27 8.83 36.10
C THR A 25 40.59 9.72 37.15
N LYS A 26 39.92 9.11 38.12
CA LYS A 26 39.34 9.79 39.28
C LYS A 26 40.14 9.44 40.55
N PRO A 27 39.99 10.19 41.66
CA PRO A 27 40.64 9.86 42.92
C PRO A 27 40.35 8.43 43.41
N ASN A 28 39.17 7.91 43.08
CA ASN A 28 38.69 6.59 43.52
C ASN A 28 38.96 5.45 42.51
N GLY A 29 39.71 5.71 41.44
CA GLY A 29 40.07 4.68 40.45
C GLY A 29 40.02 5.12 38.99
N GLU A 30 40.40 4.20 38.11
CA GLU A 30 40.35 4.39 36.65
C GLU A 30 39.02 3.89 36.09
N TYR A 31 38.44 4.65 35.17
CA TYR A 31 37.21 4.29 34.47
C TYR A 31 37.37 4.49 32.96
N TYR A 32 36.69 3.64 32.20
CA TYR A 32 36.68 3.67 30.74
C TYR A 32 35.29 4.05 30.24
N ARG A 33 35.21 5.12 29.46
CA ARG A 33 33.96 5.60 28.87
C ARG A 33 33.88 5.22 27.40
N VAL A 34 32.90 4.40 27.05
CA VAL A 34 32.56 4.07 25.66
C VAL A 34 31.56 5.10 25.15
N CYS A 35 31.93 5.83 24.11
CA CYS A 35 31.11 6.84 23.46
C CYS A 35 30.74 6.41 22.04
N TYR A 36 29.45 6.39 21.73
CA TYR A 36 28.93 6.10 20.39
C TYR A 36 27.70 6.95 20.07
N TYR A 37 27.31 6.99 18.80
CA TYR A 37 26.06 7.58 18.35
C TYR A 37 25.05 6.48 18.06
N ALA A 38 23.87 6.59 18.65
CA ALA A 38 22.72 5.73 18.36
C ALA A 38 21.52 6.63 18.08
N GLY A 39 20.83 6.42 16.96
CA GLY A 39 19.65 7.22 16.58
C GLY A 39 19.88 8.74 16.60
N GLY A 40 21.07 9.21 16.20
CA GLY A 40 21.43 10.63 16.19
C GLY A 40 21.75 11.26 17.56
N LYS A 41 21.64 10.50 18.66
CA LYS A 41 22.04 10.94 20.01
C LYS A 41 23.36 10.30 20.43
N ARG A 42 24.17 11.07 21.17
CA ARG A 42 25.43 10.57 21.72
C ARG A 42 25.17 9.87 23.05
N GLU A 43 25.38 8.56 23.09
CA GLU A 43 25.30 7.76 24.30
C GLU A 43 26.70 7.52 24.89
N ARG A 44 26.75 7.36 26.21
CA ARG A 44 27.99 7.11 26.95
C ARG A 44 27.76 6.01 27.99
N LEU A 45 28.58 4.97 27.93
CA LEU A 45 28.61 3.90 28.93
C LEU A 45 29.93 3.97 29.69
N THR A 46 29.90 3.69 30.98
CA THR A 46 31.08 3.76 31.86
C THR A 46 31.36 2.37 32.41
N PHE A 47 32.61 1.93 32.30
CA PHE A 47 33.09 0.64 32.79
C PHE A 47 34.31 0.83 33.68
N SER A 48 34.55 -0.10 34.60
CA SER A 48 35.74 -0.14 35.46
C SER A 48 36.92 -0.85 34.79
N SER A 49 36.67 -1.81 33.90
CA SER A 49 37.70 -2.58 33.19
C SER A 49 37.86 -2.18 31.72
N LEU A 50 39.11 -2.15 31.24
CA LEU A 50 39.42 -1.85 29.84
C LEU A 50 38.93 -2.95 28.89
N GLU A 51 39.09 -4.21 29.29
CA GLU A 51 38.73 -5.35 28.45
C GLU A 51 37.21 -5.49 28.30
N GLU A 52 36.46 -5.20 29.36
CA GLU A 52 34.99 -5.09 29.30
C GLU A 52 34.57 -3.96 28.36
N ALA A 53 35.19 -2.78 28.50
CA ALA A 53 34.91 -1.64 27.63
C ALA A 53 35.21 -1.93 26.15
N LYS A 54 36.28 -2.65 25.84
CA LYS A 54 36.62 -3.07 24.47
C LYS A 54 35.62 -4.08 23.91
N THR A 55 35.21 -5.05 24.73
CA THR A 55 34.24 -6.08 24.34
C THR A 55 32.89 -5.44 24.01
N GLU A 56 32.37 -4.61 24.91
CA GLU A 56 31.13 -3.86 24.70
C GLU A 56 31.23 -2.91 23.52
N ALA A 57 32.35 -2.19 23.37
CA ALA A 57 32.55 -1.31 22.22
C ALA A 57 32.55 -2.07 20.88
N ARG A 58 33.11 -3.29 20.81
CA ARG A 58 33.03 -4.15 19.62
C ARG A 58 31.61 -4.61 19.34
N LEU A 59 30.88 -5.05 20.37
CA LEU A 59 29.47 -5.46 20.24
C LEU A 59 28.61 -4.30 19.72
N LYS A 60 28.75 -3.11 20.32
CA LYS A 60 28.04 -1.91 19.88
C LYS A 60 28.47 -1.49 18.48
N ALA A 61 29.76 -1.48 18.16
CA ALA A 61 30.22 -1.14 16.81
C ALA A 61 29.59 -2.06 15.75
N ASN A 62 29.55 -3.37 16.00
CA ASN A 62 28.92 -4.34 15.11
C ASN A 62 27.40 -4.12 14.98
N LEU A 63 26.71 -3.84 16.08
CA LEU A 63 25.28 -3.55 16.09
C LEU A 63 24.95 -2.26 15.32
N LEU A 64 25.74 -1.20 15.52
CA LEU A 64 25.61 0.06 14.77
C LEU A 64 25.92 -0.16 13.28
N SER A 65 26.93 -0.98 12.95
CA SER A 65 27.29 -1.30 11.57
C SER A 65 26.21 -2.07 10.81
N ARG A 66 25.37 -2.83 11.51
CA ARG A 66 24.24 -3.57 10.93
C ARG A 66 23.04 -2.68 10.63
N GLY A 67 23.06 -1.41 11.07
CA GLY A 67 21.92 -0.49 10.89
C GLY A 67 20.84 -0.61 11.96
N ASP A 68 20.99 -1.53 12.93
CA ASP A 68 20.03 -1.72 14.03
C ASP A 68 19.91 -0.52 14.98
N SER A 69 20.78 0.49 14.83
CA SER A 69 20.70 1.73 15.62
C SER A 69 19.61 2.70 15.16
N ALA A 70 19.15 2.56 13.91
CA ALA A 70 18.03 3.31 13.35
C ALA A 70 16.70 2.54 13.54
N ALA A 71 16.77 1.25 13.87
CA ALA A 71 15.63 0.44 14.26
C ALA A 71 15.16 0.86 15.66
N LEU A 72 14.28 1.86 15.70
CA LEU A 72 13.24 2.00 16.71
C LEU A 72 13.73 2.20 18.16
N GLN A 73 14.26 3.39 18.48
CA GLN A 73 13.76 4.00 19.71
C GLN A 73 12.34 4.51 19.43
N LEU A 74 11.36 3.59 19.36
CA LEU A 74 9.95 3.96 19.47
C LEU A 74 9.85 4.79 20.74
N THR A 75 9.49 6.07 20.59
CA THR A 75 9.28 6.93 21.75
C THR A 75 8.17 6.31 22.60
N GLY A 76 8.09 6.67 23.89
CA GLY A 76 7.01 6.15 24.75
C GLY A 76 5.62 6.30 24.12
N GLN A 77 5.42 7.38 23.37
CA GLN A 77 4.20 7.64 22.61
C GLN A 77 4.00 6.67 21.43
N ASP A 78 5.04 6.39 20.65
CA ASP A 78 4.93 5.47 19.50
C ASP A 78 4.61 4.05 19.96
N ARG A 79 5.12 3.63 21.13
CA ARG A 79 4.76 2.34 21.74
C ARG A 79 3.27 2.27 22.12
N LEU A 80 2.70 3.36 22.64
CA LEU A 80 1.28 3.43 22.96
C LEU A 80 0.42 3.36 21.69
N ILE A 81 0.82 4.07 20.63
CA ILE A 81 0.12 4.06 19.34
C ILE A 81 0.17 2.65 18.72
N TYR A 82 1.34 2.02 18.74
CA TYR A 82 1.53 0.66 18.25
C TYR A 82 0.68 -0.35 19.03
N GLY A 83 0.66 -0.26 20.36
CA GLY A 83 -0.18 -1.12 21.20
C GLY A 83 -1.67 -1.00 20.86
N ARG A 84 -2.17 0.24 20.73
CA ARG A 84 -3.56 0.50 20.33
C ARG A 84 -3.88 -0.04 18.93
N ALA A 85 -2.95 0.10 17.99
CA ALA A 85 -3.13 -0.40 16.63
C ALA A 85 -3.21 -1.93 16.59
N ILE A 86 -2.35 -2.63 17.35
CA ILE A 86 -2.44 -4.08 17.52
C ILE A 86 -3.75 -4.50 18.17
N ASP A 87 -4.18 -3.82 19.24
CA ASP A 87 -5.44 -4.11 19.91
C ASP A 87 -6.64 -4.03 18.95
N ALA A 88 -6.63 -3.04 18.05
CA ALA A 88 -7.68 -2.84 17.05
C ALA A 88 -7.71 -3.93 15.97
N ILE A 89 -6.56 -4.47 15.58
CA ILE A 89 -6.44 -5.44 14.48
C ILE A 89 -6.49 -6.90 14.98
N ARG A 90 -6.24 -7.14 16.27
CA ARG A 90 -6.32 -8.46 16.93
C ARG A 90 -7.53 -9.32 16.49
N PRO A 91 -8.78 -8.81 16.40
CA PRO A 91 -9.91 -9.64 15.99
C PRO A 91 -9.85 -10.10 14.52
N PHE A 92 -9.16 -9.37 13.65
CA PHE A 92 -9.07 -9.67 12.22
C PHE A 92 -7.87 -10.56 11.87
N GLN A 93 -6.95 -10.79 12.81
CA GLN A 93 -5.73 -11.59 12.62
C GLN A 93 -4.85 -11.15 11.43
N VAL A 94 -4.95 -9.87 11.05
CA VAL A 94 -4.15 -9.27 9.96
C VAL A 94 -2.89 -8.66 10.57
N PRO A 95 -1.72 -8.74 9.91
CA PRO A 95 -0.54 -8.05 10.39
C PRO A 95 -0.69 -6.53 10.16
N LEU A 96 -0.14 -5.72 11.08
CA LEU A 96 -0.37 -4.27 11.13
C LEU A 96 0.10 -3.54 9.85
N ASP A 97 1.19 -4.02 9.26
CA ASP A 97 1.74 -3.54 7.99
C ASP A 97 0.77 -3.76 6.83
N ALA A 98 0.20 -4.96 6.68
CA ALA A 98 -0.79 -5.25 5.64
C ALA A 98 -2.04 -4.37 5.78
N ALA A 99 -2.55 -4.21 7.00
CA ALA A 99 -3.72 -3.35 7.26
C ALA A 99 -3.45 -1.88 6.91
N ALA A 100 -2.24 -1.38 7.15
CA ALA A 100 -1.87 -0.01 6.80
C ALA A 100 -1.77 0.19 5.28
N ILE A 101 -1.23 -0.79 4.56
CA ILE A 101 -1.16 -0.78 3.09
C ILE A 101 -2.56 -0.80 2.48
N GLU A 102 -3.40 -1.74 2.92
CA GLU A 102 -4.78 -1.85 2.45
C GLU A 102 -5.58 -0.58 2.70
N TYR A 103 -5.42 0.05 3.87
CA TYR A 103 -6.05 1.33 4.18
C TYR A 103 -5.59 2.44 3.21
N ALA A 104 -4.29 2.50 2.90
CA ALA A 104 -3.75 3.50 1.99
C ALA A 104 -4.29 3.31 0.56
N GLU A 105 -4.32 2.07 0.06
CA GLU A 105 -4.88 1.73 -1.24
C GLU A 105 -6.38 2.04 -1.32
N ALA A 106 -7.15 1.64 -0.30
CA ALA A 106 -8.57 1.93 -0.24
C ALA A 106 -8.85 3.45 -0.21
N ARG A 107 -7.97 4.23 0.45
CA ARG A 107 -8.06 5.70 0.47
C ARG A 107 -7.73 6.32 -0.89
N GLN A 108 -6.81 5.74 -1.65
CA GLN A 108 -6.52 6.18 -3.02
C GLN A 108 -7.72 5.96 -3.94
N ILE A 109 -8.41 4.82 -3.82
CA ILE A 109 -9.59 4.48 -4.64
C ILE A 109 -10.79 5.38 -4.30
N LEU A 110 -11.06 5.59 -3.01
CA LEU A 110 -12.23 6.34 -2.55
C LEU A 110 -12.03 7.86 -2.52
N GLY A 111 -10.77 8.31 -2.57
CA GLY A 111 -10.39 9.72 -2.49
C GLY A 111 -10.88 10.37 -1.18
N SER A 112 -11.74 11.38 -1.31
CA SER A 112 -12.27 12.17 -0.18
C SER A 112 -13.41 11.49 0.59
N ARG A 113 -13.99 10.40 0.07
CA ARG A 113 -15.14 9.72 0.69
C ARG A 113 -14.68 8.86 1.88
N SER A 114 -15.59 8.61 2.83
CA SER A 114 -15.24 7.79 3.99
C SER A 114 -15.20 6.29 3.61
N LEU A 115 -14.17 5.59 4.09
CA LEU A 115 -14.03 4.14 3.87
C LEU A 115 -15.20 3.37 4.50
N LEU A 116 -15.70 3.87 5.63
CA LEU A 116 -16.80 3.26 6.37
C LEU A 116 -18.14 3.35 5.60
N GLU A 117 -18.45 4.49 4.98
CA GLU A 117 -19.65 4.62 4.15
C GLU A 117 -19.57 3.72 2.92
N ALA A 118 -18.40 3.61 2.30
CA ALA A 118 -18.19 2.70 1.17
C ALA A 118 -18.43 1.24 1.57
N ALA A 119 -17.89 0.79 2.71
CA ALA A 119 -18.13 -0.54 3.23
C ALA A 119 -19.61 -0.80 3.55
N ARG A 120 -20.29 0.16 4.18
CA ARG A 120 -21.74 0.08 4.47
C ARG A 120 -22.56 0.04 3.18
N PHE A 121 -22.22 0.87 2.21
CA PHE A 121 -22.87 0.88 0.90
C PHE A 121 -22.70 -0.48 0.21
N PHE A 122 -21.50 -1.05 0.22
CA PHE A 122 -21.24 -2.35 -0.38
C PHE A 122 -22.02 -3.47 0.33
N GLN A 123 -22.09 -3.46 1.66
CA GLN A 123 -22.90 -4.41 2.41
C GLN A 123 -24.39 -4.30 2.05
N ASN A 124 -24.93 -3.08 1.99
CA ASN A 124 -26.32 -2.84 1.59
C ASN A 124 -26.57 -3.28 0.14
N TYR A 125 -25.63 -2.99 -0.77
CA TYR A 125 -25.71 -3.36 -2.18
C TYR A 125 -25.72 -4.89 -2.37
N LEU A 126 -24.87 -5.62 -1.61
CA LEU A 126 -24.86 -7.08 -1.63
C LEU A 126 -26.16 -7.69 -1.04
N GLN A 127 -26.66 -7.12 0.06
CA GLN A 127 -27.93 -7.56 0.67
C GLN A 127 -29.14 -7.30 -0.23
N GLN A 128 -29.09 -6.24 -1.03
CA GLN A 128 -30.13 -5.93 -2.01
C GLN A 128 -30.17 -6.91 -3.19
N GLY A 129 -29.24 -7.87 -3.25
CA GLY A 129 -29.37 -9.08 -4.06
C GLY A 129 -29.85 -8.76 -5.46
N ILE A 130 -29.01 -8.15 -6.28
CA ILE A 130 -29.33 -7.90 -7.68
C ILE A 130 -29.50 -9.26 -8.35
N THR A 131 -30.73 -9.75 -8.39
CA THR A 131 -31.13 -10.81 -9.29
C THR A 131 -30.89 -10.29 -10.68
N GLY A 132 -29.87 -10.81 -11.35
CA GLY A 132 -29.61 -10.51 -12.75
C GLY A 132 -30.81 -10.93 -13.58
N LYS A 133 -31.68 -9.98 -13.89
CA LYS A 133 -32.80 -10.19 -14.81
C LYS A 133 -32.27 -10.03 -16.24
N PRO A 134 -32.75 -10.83 -17.20
CA PRO A 134 -32.44 -10.61 -18.60
C PRO A 134 -32.89 -9.19 -18.99
N ILE A 135 -32.06 -8.50 -19.77
CA ILE A 135 -32.27 -7.11 -20.23
C ILE A 135 -33.71 -6.82 -20.67
N PRO A 136 -34.41 -7.66 -21.47
CA PRO A 136 -35.79 -7.37 -21.87
C PRO A 136 -36.78 -7.30 -20.69
N GLU A 137 -36.59 -8.09 -19.64
CA GLU A 137 -37.45 -8.10 -18.45
C GLU A 137 -37.18 -6.90 -17.54
N ALA A 138 -35.90 -6.53 -17.38
CA ALA A 138 -35.52 -5.32 -16.65
C ALA A 138 -36.04 -4.04 -17.35
N VAL A 139 -36.05 -4.01 -18.69
CA VAL A 139 -36.61 -2.89 -19.46
C VAL A 139 -38.12 -2.82 -19.31
N ALA A 140 -38.82 -3.96 -19.29
CA ALA A 140 -40.26 -3.99 -19.08
C ALA A 140 -40.65 -3.48 -17.68
N GLU A 141 -39.97 -3.94 -16.63
CA GLU A 141 -40.17 -3.43 -15.27
C GLU A 141 -39.85 -1.93 -15.17
N PHE A 142 -38.76 -1.47 -15.77
CA PHE A 142 -38.39 -0.05 -15.74
C PHE A 142 -39.41 0.84 -16.46
N VAL A 143 -40.04 0.34 -17.54
CA VAL A 143 -41.13 1.03 -18.24
C VAL A 143 -42.40 1.06 -17.38
N GLU A 144 -42.72 -0.01 -16.67
CA GLU A 144 -43.89 -0.05 -15.78
C GLU A 144 -43.71 0.78 -14.49
N GLU A 145 -42.51 0.79 -13.94
CA GLU A 145 -42.13 1.65 -12.80
C GLU A 145 -42.18 3.13 -13.19
N LYS A 146 -41.75 3.47 -14.42
CA LYS A 146 -41.93 4.82 -14.97
C LYS A 146 -43.36 5.18 -15.39
N ARG A 147 -44.23 4.20 -15.64
CA ARG A 147 -45.66 4.45 -15.92
C ARG A 147 -46.45 4.77 -14.65
N SER A 148 -46.08 4.14 -13.53
CA SER A 148 -46.67 4.39 -12.22
C SER A 148 -46.12 5.67 -11.56
N ALA A 149 -44.85 6.00 -11.79
CA ALA A 149 -44.27 7.31 -11.45
C ALA A 149 -44.76 8.40 -12.42
N ARG A 150 -45.92 8.98 -12.12
CA ARG A 150 -46.51 10.13 -12.81
C ARG A 150 -45.57 11.35 -12.80
N TYR A 151 -44.70 11.48 -13.82
CA TYR A 151 -44.07 12.68 -14.46
C TYR A 151 -42.68 12.27 -15.01
N ILE A 152 -42.21 12.62 -16.23
CA ILE A 152 -42.36 13.84 -17.02
C ILE A 152 -42.38 13.47 -18.51
N LYS A 153 -43.35 14.02 -19.24
CA LYS A 153 -43.65 13.89 -20.68
C LYS A 153 -42.53 14.37 -21.65
N SER A 154 -41.29 14.56 -21.18
CA SER A 154 -40.19 15.14 -21.96
C SER A 154 -38.99 14.20 -22.19
N GLY A 155 -38.83 13.11 -21.42
CA GLY A 155 -37.69 12.19 -21.56
C GLY A 155 -37.88 11.04 -22.57
N MET A 156 -39.13 10.75 -22.96
CA MET A 156 -39.44 9.62 -23.86
C MET A 156 -39.09 9.90 -25.34
N ARG A 157 -38.87 11.15 -25.76
CA ARG A 157 -38.43 11.45 -27.13
C ARG A 157 -36.97 11.04 -27.38
N THR A 158 -36.10 11.19 -26.39
CA THR A 158 -34.66 10.88 -26.52
C THR A 158 -34.36 9.38 -26.44
N LEU A 159 -35.11 8.62 -25.62
CA LEU A 159 -34.94 7.16 -25.52
C LEU A 159 -35.66 6.41 -26.64
N GLY A 160 -36.78 6.93 -27.16
CA GLY A 160 -37.45 6.40 -28.34
C GLY A 160 -36.55 6.44 -29.58
N SER A 161 -35.85 7.57 -29.81
CA SER A 161 -34.85 7.67 -30.88
C SER A 161 -33.66 6.72 -30.70
N PHE A 162 -33.22 6.47 -29.47
CA PHE A 162 -32.11 5.54 -29.22
C PHE A 162 -32.48 4.09 -29.53
N PHE A 163 -33.73 3.69 -29.25
CA PHE A 163 -34.22 2.34 -29.53
C PHE A 163 -34.59 2.12 -31.01
N THR A 164 -35.14 3.12 -31.70
CA THR A 164 -35.40 3.02 -33.15
C THR A 164 -34.11 3.02 -33.98
N ILE A 165 -33.12 3.86 -33.63
CA ILE A 165 -31.81 3.87 -34.31
C ILE A 165 -31.04 2.58 -34.02
N GLY A 166 -31.11 2.05 -32.80
CA GLY A 166 -30.49 0.78 -32.43
C GLY A 166 -31.06 -0.43 -33.17
N ASN A 167 -32.39 -0.48 -33.38
CA ASN A 167 -33.05 -1.60 -34.07
C ASN A 167 -32.79 -1.58 -35.59
N GLU A 168 -32.75 -0.41 -36.22
CA GLU A 168 -32.40 -0.29 -37.65
C GLU A 168 -30.91 -0.59 -37.91
N CYS A 169 -30.01 -0.21 -36.99
CA CYS A 169 -28.59 -0.58 -37.06
C CYS A 169 -28.34 -2.08 -36.82
N TRP A 170 -29.12 -2.74 -35.95
CA TRP A 170 -28.95 -4.17 -35.68
C TRP A 170 -29.46 -5.04 -36.84
N LEU A 171 -30.59 -4.66 -37.47
CA LEU A 171 -31.13 -5.36 -38.65
C LEU A 171 -30.25 -5.20 -39.90
N THR A 172 -29.59 -4.05 -40.08
CA THR A 172 -28.64 -3.83 -41.18
C THR A 172 -27.33 -4.58 -40.97
N LEU A 173 -26.81 -4.66 -39.74
CA LEU A 173 -25.61 -5.44 -39.43
C LEU A 173 -25.85 -6.95 -39.59
N GLN A 174 -27.04 -7.43 -39.20
CA GLN A 174 -27.42 -8.84 -39.31
C GLN A 174 -27.72 -9.25 -40.77
N ALA A 175 -28.26 -8.34 -41.59
CA ALA A 175 -28.38 -8.53 -43.03
C ALA A 175 -27.00 -8.67 -43.72
N SER A 176 -26.03 -7.80 -43.40
CA SER A 176 -24.67 -7.88 -43.97
C SER A 176 -23.92 -9.15 -43.56
N ILE A 177 -24.09 -9.63 -42.32
CA ILE A 177 -23.48 -10.89 -41.85
C ILE A 177 -24.11 -12.11 -42.55
N THR A 178 -25.41 -12.06 -42.86
CA THR A 178 -26.12 -13.18 -43.49
C THR A 178 -25.84 -13.27 -45.00
N THR A 179 -25.67 -12.14 -45.70
CA THR A 179 -25.28 -12.13 -47.13
C THR A 179 -23.83 -12.56 -47.36
N LEU A 180 -22.94 -12.38 -46.36
CA LEU A 180 -21.57 -12.91 -46.40
C LEU A 180 -21.50 -14.45 -46.23
N SER A 181 -22.55 -15.08 -45.71
CA SER A 181 -22.56 -16.52 -45.41
C SER A 181 -23.13 -17.40 -46.53
N SER A 182 -23.78 -16.82 -47.56
CA SER A 182 -24.48 -17.59 -48.61
C SER A 182 -24.06 -17.22 -50.05
N GLY A 183 -23.01 -16.41 -50.21
CA GLY A 183 -22.40 -16.12 -51.50
C GLY A 183 -21.29 -17.11 -51.85
N ASN A 184 -21.62 -18.08 -52.69
CA ASN A 184 -20.73 -18.98 -53.41
C ASN A 184 -19.56 -18.22 -54.10
N TRP A 185 -18.30 -18.52 -53.78
CA TRP A 185 -17.11 -17.96 -54.45
C TRP A 185 -16.13 -19.03 -54.94
N GLU A 186 -16.64 -20.20 -55.32
CA GLU A 186 -15.87 -21.16 -56.11
C GLU A 186 -15.74 -20.65 -57.56
N SER A 187 -14.76 -19.77 -57.81
CA SER A 187 -13.97 -19.66 -59.06
C SER A 187 -13.25 -18.31 -59.15
N SER A 188 -11.93 -18.30 -58.94
CA SER A 188 -10.96 -17.63 -59.82
C SER A 188 -9.53 -17.87 -59.31
N GLN A 189 -8.76 -18.58 -60.15
CA GLN A 189 -7.33 -18.90 -60.02
C GLN A 189 -6.44 -17.64 -60.14
N PRO A 190 -5.14 -17.72 -59.80
CA PRO A 190 -4.32 -16.56 -59.47
C PRO A 190 -3.84 -15.81 -60.72
N ILE A 191 -3.84 -14.47 -60.64
CA ILE A 191 -3.21 -13.63 -61.65
C ILE A 191 -1.72 -13.56 -61.31
N ASN A 192 -0.95 -14.24 -62.15
CA ASN A 192 0.50 -14.17 -62.28
C ASN A 192 1.00 -12.72 -62.30
N GLY A 193 2.11 -12.47 -61.61
CA GLY A 193 2.91 -11.28 -61.84
C GLY A 193 3.61 -11.30 -63.20
N MET A 194 3.87 -10.11 -63.72
CA MET A 194 4.94 -9.74 -64.65
C MET A 194 5.06 -8.21 -64.49
N LEU A 195 6.25 -7.68 -64.17
CA LEU A 195 7.23 -7.20 -65.16
C LEU A 195 6.56 -6.44 -66.31
#